data_AF-A0A395T9E8-F1
#
_entry.id   AF-A0A395T9E8-F1
#
_cell.length_a   1.000
_cell.length_b   1.000
_cell.length_c   1.000
_cell.angle_alpha   90.00
_cell.angle_beta   90.00
_cell.angle_gamma   90.00
#
_symmetry.space_group_name_H-M   'P 1'
#
loop_
_entity.id
_entity.type
_entity.pdbx_description
1 polymer ?
#
loop_
_entity_poly.entity_id
_entity_poly.type
_entity_poly.pdbx_seq_one_letter_code
_entity_poly.pdbx_strand_id
1 'polypeptide(L)'
;MKVAALSFLLTAVTAAAVPSYRFVGRVNPATKQLTWPSTGVAFTFKGTSGTININSVAGTSSADLIIDGGSLILIRNINSTSIVTPKLAKGTYTVELRKRSETLFSTFCVIGVTTDGTLLENVAPKRKIKIIGNLITVSYGLNGILPYINSAILQNNSKIYGAVAARALNADYSVIAWSGKGLIRNYASLPPDALPQVPQLYTHYSANDADNSFTFPAL
;
A
#
# COMPACT_ATOMS: atom_id res chain seq x y z
N MET A 1 -1.87 67.25 5.20
CA MET A 1 -1.40 65.86 5.45
C MET A 1 -2.55 64.90 5.19
N LYS A 2 -2.51 64.12 4.10
CA LYS A 2 -3.50 63.07 3.80
C LYS A 2 -2.92 61.75 4.29
N VAL A 3 -3.61 61.10 5.23
CA VAL A 3 -3.25 59.75 5.72
C VAL A 3 -3.84 58.75 4.74
N ALA A 4 -2.99 57.98 4.05
CA ALA A 4 -3.42 56.88 3.19
C ALA A 4 -3.72 55.65 4.04
N ALA A 5 -4.95 55.14 3.97
CA ALA A 5 -5.31 53.88 4.60
C ALA A 5 -4.72 52.71 3.80
N LEU A 6 -3.87 51.92 4.47
CA LEU A 6 -3.25 50.72 3.89
C LEU A 6 -4.21 49.54 4.10
N SER A 7 -4.95 49.17 3.06
CA SER A 7 -5.82 47.99 3.07
C SER A 7 -5.00 46.72 2.84
N PHE A 8 -4.88 45.87 3.87
CA PHE A 8 -4.34 44.52 3.72
C PHE A 8 -5.41 43.60 3.10
N LEU A 9 -5.19 43.12 1.89
CA LEU A 9 -5.91 41.95 1.37
C LEU A 9 -5.35 40.69 2.04
N LEU A 10 -6.15 40.06 2.91
CA LEU A 10 -5.91 38.67 3.29
C LEU A 10 -6.25 37.78 2.09
N THR A 11 -5.24 37.24 1.43
CA THR A 11 -5.40 36.07 0.56
C THR A 11 -5.64 34.87 1.46
N ALA A 12 -6.89 34.39 1.51
CA ALA A 12 -7.21 33.10 2.09
C ALA A 12 -6.46 32.03 1.29
N VAL A 13 -5.41 31.45 1.88
CA VAL A 13 -4.81 30.21 1.37
C VAL A 13 -5.87 29.15 1.55
N THR A 14 -6.53 28.77 0.47
CA THR A 14 -7.35 27.56 0.47
C THR A 14 -6.42 26.39 0.76
N ALA A 15 -6.59 25.77 1.92
CA ALA A 15 -5.95 24.51 2.22
C ALA A 15 -6.28 23.55 1.06
N ALA A 16 -5.25 23.02 0.40
CA ALA A 16 -5.44 22.02 -0.64
C ALA A 16 -6.32 20.91 -0.05
N ALA A 17 -7.43 20.61 -0.71
CA ALA A 17 -8.34 19.56 -0.28
C ALA A 17 -7.52 18.28 -0.08
N VAL A 18 -7.49 17.76 1.15
CA VAL A 18 -6.83 16.50 1.46
C VAL A 18 -7.37 15.47 0.47
N PRO A 19 -6.50 14.75 -0.28
CA PRO A 19 -6.99 13.77 -1.23
C PRO A 19 -7.90 12.80 -0.49
N SER A 20 -9.09 12.56 -1.02
CA SER A 20 -10.17 11.79 -0.38
C SER A 20 -9.87 10.28 -0.28
N TYR A 21 -8.61 9.91 -0.51
CA TYR A 21 -8.02 8.60 -0.32
C TYR A 21 -6.55 8.76 0.11
N ARG A 22 -6.03 7.78 0.84
CA ARG A 22 -4.63 7.70 1.27
C ARG A 22 -3.95 6.49 0.64
N PHE A 23 -2.66 6.59 0.36
CA PHE A 23 -1.84 5.39 0.20
C PHE A 23 -1.57 4.76 1.56
N VAL A 24 -1.51 3.43 1.59
CA VAL A 24 -1.18 2.66 2.79
C VAL A 24 0.11 1.86 2.56
N GLY A 25 0.94 1.77 3.60
CA GLY A 25 2.33 1.32 3.45
C GLY A 25 3.22 2.39 2.79
N ARG A 26 4.45 2.01 2.45
CA ARG A 26 5.41 2.91 1.79
C ARG A 26 5.17 2.91 0.27
N VAL A 27 4.61 4.00 -0.25
CA VAL A 27 4.35 4.19 -1.70
C VAL A 27 4.96 5.50 -2.15
N ASN A 28 5.79 5.47 -3.18
CA ASN A 28 6.38 6.67 -3.77
C ASN A 28 5.27 7.52 -4.42
N PRO A 29 5.00 8.75 -3.95
CA PRO A 29 3.89 9.57 -4.45
C PRO A 29 4.09 10.01 -5.90
N ALA A 30 5.33 10.07 -6.39
CA ALA A 30 5.63 10.42 -7.77
C ALA A 30 5.24 9.30 -8.74
N THR A 31 5.43 8.04 -8.36
CA THR A 31 5.14 6.87 -9.21
C THR A 31 3.78 6.24 -8.93
N LYS A 32 3.27 6.40 -7.70
CA LYS A 32 2.06 5.77 -7.16
C LYS A 32 2.06 4.23 -7.32
N GLN A 33 3.26 3.65 -7.37
CA GLN A 33 3.46 2.23 -7.61
C GLN A 33 3.46 1.44 -6.29
N LEU A 34 2.63 0.41 -6.24
CA LEU A 34 2.55 -0.54 -5.15
C LEU A 34 3.61 -1.63 -5.36
N THR A 35 4.77 -1.44 -4.74
CA THR A 35 5.94 -2.32 -4.89
C THR A 35 6.10 -3.26 -3.71
N TRP A 36 6.26 -2.70 -2.51
CA TRP A 36 6.39 -3.46 -1.28
C TRP A 36 5.13 -4.28 -0.96
N PRO A 37 5.25 -5.43 -0.28
CA PRO A 37 4.09 -6.14 0.26
C PRO A 37 3.20 -5.22 1.11
N SER A 38 1.89 -5.48 1.14
CA SER A 38 0.91 -4.68 1.88
C SER A 38 0.85 -3.19 1.54
N THR A 39 1.48 -2.74 0.45
CA THR A 39 1.18 -1.41 -0.09
C THR A 39 -0.19 -1.39 -0.74
N GLY A 40 -0.84 -0.23 -0.73
CA GLY A 40 -2.21 -0.13 -1.24
C GLY A 40 -2.81 1.25 -1.13
N VAL A 41 -4.14 1.30 -1.12
CA VAL A 41 -4.92 2.53 -0.90
C VAL A 41 -6.04 2.28 0.10
N ALA A 42 -6.41 3.32 0.84
CA ALA A 42 -7.58 3.33 1.71
C ALA A 42 -8.40 4.59 1.49
N PHE A 43 -9.72 4.47 1.52
CA PHE A 43 -10.66 5.57 1.28
C PHE A 43 -11.98 5.33 1.98
N THR A 44 -12.77 6.40 2.11
CA THR A 44 -14.14 6.35 2.61
C THR A 44 -15.05 6.93 1.53
N PHE A 45 -16.20 6.32 1.28
CA PHE A 45 -17.17 6.86 0.34
C PHE A 45 -18.60 6.71 0.84
N LYS A 46 -19.49 7.58 0.36
CA LYS A 46 -20.94 7.46 0.50
C LYS A 46 -21.55 7.21 -0.87
N GLY A 47 -22.14 6.03 -1.09
CA GLY A 47 -22.60 5.58 -2.40
C GLY A 47 -23.03 4.11 -2.39
N THR A 48 -22.95 3.45 -3.54
CA THR A 48 -23.19 2.00 -3.68
C THR A 48 -21.98 1.25 -4.25
N SER A 49 -20.98 1.96 -4.78
CA SER A 49 -19.75 1.39 -5.32
C SER A 49 -18.55 2.33 -5.20
N GLY A 50 -17.37 1.76 -4.92
CA GLY A 50 -16.07 2.43 -5.01
C GLY A 50 -15.18 1.76 -6.05
N THR A 51 -14.37 2.55 -6.75
CA THR A 51 -13.49 2.11 -7.83
C THR A 51 -12.07 2.60 -7.59
N ILE A 52 -11.12 1.68 -7.57
CA ILE A 52 -9.68 1.97 -7.53
C ILE A 52 -9.16 1.89 -8.96
N ASN A 53 -8.63 3.00 -9.47
CA ASN A 53 -8.18 3.12 -10.86
C ASN A 53 -6.71 2.72 -10.97
N ILE A 54 -6.42 1.81 -11.90
CA ILE A 54 -5.11 1.21 -12.13
C ILE A 54 -4.60 1.61 -13.50
N ASN A 55 -3.37 2.09 -13.55
CA ASN A 55 -2.72 2.49 -14.80
C ASN A 55 -1.94 1.35 -15.45
N SER A 56 -1.17 0.62 -14.65
CA SER A 56 -0.29 -0.42 -15.14
C SER A 56 -0.07 -1.50 -14.10
N VAL A 57 0.18 -2.71 -14.60
CA VAL A 57 0.54 -3.88 -13.80
C VAL A 57 1.73 -4.54 -14.48
N ALA A 58 2.76 -4.84 -13.70
CA ALA A 58 3.88 -5.69 -14.12
C ALA A 58 3.83 -7.01 -13.35
N GLY A 59 4.00 -8.13 -14.07
CA GLY A 59 3.94 -9.47 -13.49
C GLY A 59 2.52 -9.92 -13.10
N THR A 60 2.41 -10.88 -12.19
CA THR A 60 1.13 -11.43 -11.72
C THR A 60 0.82 -10.93 -10.32
N SER A 61 -0.23 -10.14 -10.17
CA SER A 61 -0.54 -9.46 -8.92
C SER A 61 -1.86 -9.92 -8.32
N SER A 62 -1.89 -10.02 -6.99
CA SER A 62 -3.11 -10.23 -6.22
C SER A 62 -3.17 -9.22 -5.06
N ALA A 63 -4.38 -8.91 -4.64
CA ALA A 63 -4.64 -7.99 -3.53
C ALA A 63 -5.82 -8.50 -2.70
N ASP A 64 -5.89 -8.06 -1.44
CA ASP A 64 -7.09 -8.19 -0.64
C ASP A 64 -7.79 -6.83 -0.57
N LEU A 65 -9.10 -6.85 -0.79
CA LEU A 65 -10.00 -5.74 -0.56
C LEU A 65 -10.72 -5.97 0.77
N ILE A 66 -10.74 -4.94 1.63
CA ILE A 66 -11.36 -4.94 2.94
C ILE A 66 -12.41 -3.83 2.95
N ILE A 67 -13.63 -4.16 3.34
CA ILE A 67 -14.74 -3.20 3.48
C ILE A 67 -15.16 -3.20 4.94
N ASP A 68 -15.20 -2.02 5.56
CA ASP A 68 -15.57 -1.80 6.98
C ASP A 68 -14.80 -2.69 7.97
N GLY A 69 -13.51 -2.93 7.70
CA GLY A 69 -12.68 -3.79 8.52
C GLY A 69 -13.10 -5.26 8.53
N GLY A 70 -13.99 -5.66 7.62
CA GLY A 70 -14.56 -6.99 7.52
C GLY A 70 -13.61 -8.03 6.93
N SER A 71 -14.20 -9.10 6.38
CA SER A 71 -13.44 -10.21 5.79
C SER A 71 -12.63 -9.79 4.56
N LEU A 72 -11.48 -10.44 4.36
CA LEU A 72 -10.64 -10.24 3.19
C LEU A 72 -11.35 -10.75 1.92
N ILE A 73 -11.57 -9.87 0.95
CA ILE A 73 -12.07 -10.21 -0.37
C ILE A 73 -10.88 -10.33 -1.32
N LEU A 74 -10.60 -11.55 -1.78
CA LEU A 74 -9.45 -11.84 -2.63
C LEU A 74 -9.68 -11.37 -4.08
N ILE A 75 -8.83 -10.45 -4.53
CA ILE A 75 -8.65 -10.11 -5.94
C ILE A 75 -7.50 -10.97 -6.48
N ARG A 76 -7.86 -12.06 -7.18
CA ARG A 76 -6.90 -13.12 -7.57
C ARG A 76 -5.87 -12.69 -8.62
N ASN A 77 -6.29 -11.90 -9.60
CA ASN A 77 -5.44 -11.41 -10.67
C ASN A 77 -5.81 -9.98 -11.01
N ILE A 78 -4.87 -9.06 -10.86
CA ILE A 78 -5.06 -7.65 -11.23
C ILE A 78 -4.59 -7.51 -12.68
N ASN A 79 -5.51 -7.58 -13.63
CA ASN A 79 -5.23 -7.46 -15.07
C ASN A 79 -6.16 -6.45 -15.76
N SER A 80 -6.90 -5.66 -14.99
CA SER A 80 -7.83 -4.63 -15.41
C SER A 80 -7.31 -3.23 -15.09
N THR A 81 -7.91 -2.22 -15.71
CA THR A 81 -7.66 -0.80 -15.40
C THR A 81 -8.36 -0.33 -14.12
N SER A 82 -9.07 -1.21 -13.42
CA SER A 82 -9.71 -0.89 -12.15
C SER A 82 -10.02 -2.11 -11.27
N ILE A 83 -10.10 -1.87 -9.96
CA ILE A 83 -10.69 -2.79 -8.97
C ILE A 83 -11.94 -2.11 -8.42
N VAL A 84 -13.09 -2.78 -8.53
CA VAL A 84 -14.38 -2.27 -8.07
C VAL A 84 -14.80 -3.05 -6.83
N THR A 85 -15.36 -2.36 -5.83
CA THR A 85 -16.01 -3.02 -4.71
C THR A 85 -17.17 -3.89 -5.22
N PRO A 86 -17.58 -4.94 -4.47
CA PRO A 86 -18.88 -5.54 -4.71
C PRO A 86 -19.99 -4.48 -4.71
N LYS A 87 -21.12 -4.76 -5.34
CA LYS A 87 -22.28 -3.86 -5.27
C LYS A 87 -22.81 -3.84 -3.83
N LEU A 88 -22.89 -2.65 -3.24
CA LEU A 88 -23.36 -2.45 -1.87
C LEU A 88 -24.71 -1.74 -1.86
N ALA A 89 -25.43 -1.83 -0.73
CA ALA A 89 -26.57 -0.95 -0.50
C ALA A 89 -26.10 0.51 -0.39
N LYS A 90 -27.00 1.47 -0.62
CA LYS A 90 -26.67 2.89 -0.45
C LYS A 90 -26.28 3.15 1.01
N GLY A 91 -25.05 3.59 1.24
CA GLY A 91 -24.51 3.76 2.59
C GLY A 91 -23.15 4.47 2.58
N THR A 92 -22.51 4.52 3.74
CA THR A 92 -21.13 4.99 3.91
C THR A 92 -20.25 3.78 4.22
N TYR A 93 -19.14 3.64 3.49
CA TYR A 93 -18.22 2.51 3.62
C TYR A 93 -16.78 2.99 3.66
N THR A 94 -15.98 2.30 4.47
CA THR A 94 -14.52 2.38 4.43
C THR A 94 -13.98 1.22 3.60
N VAL A 95 -12.98 1.50 2.77
CA VAL A 95 -12.36 0.53 1.89
C VAL A 95 -10.85 0.59 2.05
N GLU A 96 -10.21 -0.56 2.14
CA GLU A 96 -8.75 -0.70 2.10
C GLU A 96 -8.37 -1.81 1.12
N LEU A 97 -7.46 -1.51 0.19
CA LEU A 97 -6.82 -2.47 -0.69
C LEU A 97 -5.40 -2.71 -0.18
N ARG A 98 -4.96 -3.97 -0.09
CA ARG A 98 -3.58 -4.34 0.26
C ARG A 98 -3.03 -5.33 -0.75
N LYS A 99 -1.88 -5.01 -1.36
CA LYS A 99 -1.11 -5.93 -2.21
C LYS A 99 -0.66 -7.14 -1.40
N ARG A 100 -0.87 -8.35 -1.93
CA ARG A 100 -0.59 -9.60 -1.21
C ARG A 100 0.84 -10.12 -1.40
N SER A 101 1.43 -9.90 -2.56
CA SER A 101 2.75 -10.43 -2.94
C SER A 101 3.87 -9.41 -2.75
N GLU A 102 5.12 -9.88 -2.76
CA GLU A 102 6.31 -9.05 -2.83
C GLU A 102 6.60 -8.50 -4.23
N THR A 103 7.62 -7.66 -4.34
CA THR A 103 8.03 -7.00 -5.59
C THR A 103 8.48 -7.98 -6.67
N LEU A 104 9.10 -9.11 -6.28
CA LEU A 104 9.58 -10.14 -7.21
C LEU A 104 8.49 -10.63 -8.18
N PHE A 105 7.25 -10.73 -7.71
CA PHE A 105 6.14 -11.25 -8.52
C PHE A 105 5.40 -10.16 -9.28
N SER A 106 5.22 -9.00 -8.66
CA SER A 106 4.46 -7.93 -9.29
C SER A 106 4.64 -6.56 -8.66
N THR A 107 4.30 -5.56 -9.47
CA THR A 107 4.03 -4.19 -9.05
C THR A 107 2.81 -3.68 -9.82
N PHE A 108 2.09 -2.71 -9.28
CA PHE A 108 1.02 -2.03 -10.02
C PHE A 108 0.78 -0.60 -9.55
N CYS A 109 0.36 0.28 -10.46
CA CYS A 109 0.20 1.70 -10.19
C CYS A 109 -1.27 2.08 -9.98
N VAL A 110 -1.58 2.71 -8.85
CA VAL A 110 -2.92 3.24 -8.55
C VAL A 110 -2.94 4.74 -8.79
N ILE A 111 -3.74 5.19 -9.75
CA ILE A 111 -3.77 6.59 -10.17
C ILE A 111 -4.85 7.43 -9.48
N GLY A 112 -5.85 6.79 -8.89
CA GLY A 112 -6.89 7.48 -8.13
C GLY A 112 -8.01 6.56 -7.69
N VAL A 113 -8.96 7.13 -6.95
CA VAL A 113 -10.19 6.46 -6.50
C VAL A 113 -11.39 7.26 -6.97
N THR A 114 -12.45 6.58 -7.40
CA THR A 114 -13.74 7.16 -7.78
C THR A 114 -14.88 6.39 -7.10
N THR A 115 -16.08 6.97 -7.11
CA THR A 115 -17.31 6.34 -6.58
C THR A 115 -18.51 6.85 -7.35
N ASP A 116 -19.63 6.15 -7.27
CA ASP A 116 -20.93 6.57 -7.79
C ASP A 116 -21.65 7.60 -6.88
N GLY A 117 -21.04 7.96 -5.75
CA GLY A 117 -21.51 9.02 -4.86
C GLY A 117 -20.41 10.01 -4.52
N THR A 118 -20.09 10.15 -3.24
CA THR A 118 -19.07 11.11 -2.76
C THR A 118 -17.95 10.42 -1.99
N LEU A 119 -16.70 10.79 -2.27
CA LEU A 119 -15.59 10.44 -1.40
C LEU A 119 -15.63 11.32 -0.15
N LEU A 120 -15.32 10.72 0.99
CA LEU A 120 -15.25 11.38 2.29
C LEU A 120 -13.80 11.36 2.78
N GLU A 121 -13.51 12.16 3.81
CA GLU A 121 -12.22 12.09 4.48
C GLU A 121 -11.97 10.67 5.03
N ASN A 122 -10.76 10.15 4.81
CA ASN A 122 -10.32 8.88 5.37
C ASN A 122 -9.24 9.15 6.42
N VAL A 123 -9.60 9.00 7.69
CA VAL A 123 -8.70 9.25 8.82
C VAL A 123 -7.80 8.03 9.05
N ALA A 124 -6.48 8.23 9.03
CA ALA A 124 -5.52 7.19 9.31
C ALA A 124 -5.49 6.82 10.82
N PRO A 125 -5.21 5.56 11.19
CA PRO A 125 -4.97 5.20 12.58
C PRO A 125 -3.82 6.01 13.21
N LYS A 126 -3.97 6.38 14.49
CA LYS A 126 -2.94 7.15 15.22
C LYS A 126 -1.65 6.35 15.45
N ARG A 127 -1.78 5.04 15.67
CA ARG A 127 -0.64 4.13 15.86
C ARG A 127 -0.09 3.72 14.50
N LYS A 128 1.23 3.63 14.39
CA LYS A 128 1.92 3.22 13.16
C LYS A 128 2.96 2.16 13.50
N ILE A 129 3.01 1.08 12.72
CA ILE A 129 3.95 -0.03 12.90
C ILE A 129 4.74 -0.24 11.60
N LYS A 130 6.04 -0.52 11.73
CA LYS A 130 6.89 -0.86 10.58
C LYS A 130 7.44 -2.25 10.77
N ILE A 131 7.21 -3.10 9.78
CA ILE A 131 7.57 -4.51 9.81
C ILE A 131 8.64 -4.71 8.75
N ILE A 132 9.83 -5.15 9.16
CA ILE A 132 10.99 -5.30 8.29
C ILE A 132 11.40 -6.76 8.32
N GLY A 133 11.67 -7.37 7.17
CA GLY A 133 12.12 -8.76 7.17
C GLY A 133 12.30 -9.40 5.80
N ASN A 134 12.09 -10.71 5.76
CA ASN A 134 12.46 -11.59 4.64
C ASN A 134 11.25 -12.40 4.14
N LEU A 135 11.50 -13.61 3.62
CA LEU A 135 10.49 -14.54 3.10
C LEU A 135 9.30 -14.79 4.07
N ILE A 136 9.53 -14.80 5.38
CA ILE A 136 8.45 -14.99 6.38
C ILE A 136 7.55 -13.75 6.41
N THR A 137 8.17 -12.56 6.40
CA THR A 137 7.49 -11.26 6.43
C THR A 137 6.77 -10.95 5.11
N VAL A 138 7.22 -11.48 3.97
CA VAL A 138 6.47 -11.35 2.70
C VAL A 138 5.38 -12.42 2.55
N SER A 139 5.22 -13.34 3.51
CA SER A 139 4.30 -14.50 3.44
C SER A 139 4.58 -15.51 2.31
N TYR A 140 5.85 -15.81 2.05
CA TYR A 140 6.23 -16.84 1.08
C TYR A 140 5.48 -18.15 1.34
N GLY A 141 4.68 -18.59 0.36
CA GLY A 141 3.95 -19.85 0.41
C GLY A 141 2.88 -19.98 1.51
N LEU A 142 2.44 -18.88 2.13
CA LEU A 142 1.51 -18.92 3.27
C LEU A 142 0.20 -19.67 2.98
N ASN A 143 -0.32 -19.56 1.76
CA ASN A 143 -1.52 -20.28 1.31
C ASN A 143 -1.21 -21.57 0.52
N GLY A 144 0.04 -22.03 0.48
CA GLY A 144 0.44 -23.24 -0.23
C GLY A 144 0.12 -24.52 0.52
N ILE A 145 -0.22 -25.59 -0.22
CA ILE A 145 -0.33 -26.96 0.31
C ILE A 145 0.88 -27.74 -0.21
N LEU A 146 1.65 -28.37 0.67
CA LEU A 146 2.89 -29.05 0.28
C LEU A 146 2.60 -30.33 -0.54
N PRO A 147 3.42 -30.63 -1.57
CA PRO A 147 4.47 -29.78 -2.12
C PRO A 147 3.90 -28.66 -3.01
N TYR A 148 4.48 -27.46 -2.95
CA TYR A 148 4.09 -26.33 -3.80
C TYR A 148 5.30 -25.58 -4.36
N ILE A 149 5.07 -24.85 -5.46
CA ILE A 149 5.97 -23.82 -5.97
C ILE A 149 5.36 -22.47 -5.61
N ASN A 150 6.13 -21.61 -4.95
CA ASN A 150 5.61 -20.30 -4.53
C ASN A 150 5.25 -19.45 -5.75
N SER A 151 4.17 -18.70 -5.61
CA SER A 151 3.68 -17.76 -6.62
C SER A 151 2.98 -16.59 -5.94
N ALA A 152 2.70 -15.54 -6.69
CA ALA A 152 2.07 -14.33 -6.17
C ALA A 152 0.76 -14.60 -5.40
N ILE A 153 -0.04 -15.57 -5.86
CA ILE A 153 -1.34 -15.90 -5.27
C ILE A 153 -1.22 -16.69 -3.97
N LEU A 154 -0.11 -17.42 -3.79
CA LEU A 154 0.17 -18.17 -2.56
C LEU A 154 0.72 -17.27 -1.44
N GLN A 155 1.21 -16.08 -1.79
CA GLN A 155 1.51 -15.04 -0.82
C GLN A 155 0.23 -14.33 -0.35
N ASN A 156 0.21 -13.94 0.92
CA ASN A 156 -0.94 -13.37 1.61
C ASN A 156 -0.51 -12.36 2.68
N ASN A 157 0.02 -11.21 2.27
CA ASN A 157 0.59 -10.27 3.24
C ASN A 157 -0.44 -9.69 4.21
N SER A 158 -1.73 -9.71 3.89
CA SER A 158 -2.78 -9.33 4.84
C SER A 158 -2.88 -10.28 6.04
N LYS A 159 -2.34 -11.51 5.96
CA LYS A 159 -2.36 -12.51 7.04
C LYS A 159 -1.00 -12.73 7.73
N ILE A 160 0.03 -11.93 7.46
CA ILE A 160 1.29 -12.06 8.21
C ILE A 160 1.09 -11.64 9.68
N TYR A 161 1.96 -12.17 10.54
CA TYR A 161 2.02 -11.81 11.96
C TYR A 161 1.99 -10.30 12.21
N GLY A 162 2.73 -9.51 11.42
CA GLY A 162 2.79 -8.06 11.56
C GLY A 162 1.47 -7.36 11.19
N ALA A 163 0.78 -7.82 10.15
CA ALA A 163 -0.51 -7.27 9.73
C ALA A 163 -1.62 -7.65 10.72
N VAL A 164 -1.59 -8.87 11.25
CA VAL A 164 -2.50 -9.32 12.32
C VAL A 164 -2.29 -8.49 13.59
N ALA A 165 -1.05 -8.29 14.02
CA ALA A 165 -0.71 -7.47 15.17
C ALA A 165 -1.13 -6.00 14.97
N ALA A 166 -0.89 -5.42 13.80
CA ALA A 166 -1.28 -4.04 13.50
C ALA A 166 -2.80 -3.83 13.57
N ARG A 167 -3.60 -4.75 13.02
CA ARG A 167 -5.06 -4.70 13.14
C ARG A 167 -5.52 -4.84 14.59
N ALA A 168 -4.94 -5.78 15.34
CA ALA A 168 -5.27 -5.96 16.77
C ALA A 168 -4.95 -4.71 17.62
N LEU A 169 -3.94 -3.93 17.22
CA LEU A 169 -3.53 -2.70 17.89
C LEU A 169 -4.20 -1.43 17.34
N ASN A 170 -5.10 -1.56 16.36
CA ASN A 170 -5.65 -0.42 15.61
C ASN A 170 -4.54 0.53 15.10
N ALA A 171 -3.57 -0.04 14.40
CA ALA A 171 -2.41 0.66 13.86
C ALA A 171 -2.35 0.56 12.34
N ASP A 172 -1.93 1.64 11.68
CA ASP A 172 -1.48 1.54 10.30
C ASP A 172 -0.14 0.82 10.26
N TYR A 173 0.18 0.21 9.12
CA TYR A 173 1.40 -0.54 8.97
C TYR A 173 2.03 -0.45 7.59
N SER A 174 3.36 -0.56 7.60
CA SER A 174 4.20 -0.64 6.41
C SER A 174 5.11 -1.85 6.50
N VAL A 175 5.19 -2.63 5.42
CA VAL A 175 6.01 -3.83 5.33
C VAL A 175 7.14 -3.58 4.35
N ILE A 176 8.38 -3.69 4.82
CA ILE A 176 9.59 -3.62 4.00
C ILE A 176 10.27 -4.98 4.07
N ALA A 177 9.95 -5.83 3.11
CA ALA A 177 10.44 -7.20 3.10
C ALA A 177 10.59 -7.74 1.68
N TRP A 178 11.54 -8.66 1.52
CA TRP A 178 11.84 -9.33 0.26
C TRP A 178 12.38 -10.74 0.55
N SER A 179 11.82 -11.76 -0.12
CA SER A 179 12.31 -13.14 -0.05
C SER A 179 13.79 -13.24 -0.41
N GLY A 180 14.51 -14.08 0.34
CA GLY A 180 15.93 -14.32 0.14
C GLY A 180 16.86 -13.20 0.64
N LYS A 181 16.32 -12.08 1.13
CA LYS A 181 17.12 -10.98 1.69
C LYS A 181 17.37 -11.14 3.17
N GLY A 182 18.59 -10.85 3.60
CA GLY A 182 18.98 -10.92 5.01
C GLY A 182 19.58 -9.61 5.53
N LEU A 183 20.04 -9.65 6.79
CA LEU A 183 20.62 -8.48 7.46
C LEU A 183 22.04 -8.19 6.97
N ILE A 184 22.91 -9.20 7.01
CA ILE A 184 24.33 -9.11 6.66
C ILE A 184 24.68 -9.85 5.37
N ARG A 185 23.85 -10.83 4.97
CA ARG A 185 23.99 -11.63 3.76
C ARG A 185 22.63 -12.14 3.30
N ASN A 186 22.49 -12.38 2.01
CA ASN A 186 21.29 -12.96 1.42
C ASN A 186 21.30 -14.50 1.50
N TYR A 187 20.28 -15.12 0.93
CA TYR A 187 20.17 -16.58 0.82
C TYR A 187 21.43 -17.19 0.20
N ALA A 188 21.82 -18.36 0.71
CA ALA A 188 23.00 -19.06 0.24
C ALA A 188 22.79 -19.61 -1.18
N SER A 189 23.54 -19.07 -2.13
CA SER A 189 23.53 -19.48 -3.53
C SER A 189 24.95 -19.62 -4.06
N LEU A 190 25.10 -20.31 -5.19
CA LEU A 190 26.36 -20.40 -5.92
C LEU A 190 26.12 -19.89 -7.36
N PRO A 191 26.68 -18.72 -7.76
CA PRO A 191 27.50 -17.82 -6.95
C PRO A 191 26.72 -17.14 -5.80
N PRO A 192 27.40 -16.57 -4.79
CA PRO A 192 26.74 -15.83 -3.72
C PRO A 192 25.86 -14.68 -4.23
N ASP A 193 24.65 -14.52 -3.68
CA ASP A 193 23.75 -13.43 -4.04
C ASP A 193 24.32 -12.07 -3.59
N ALA A 194 24.80 -11.30 -4.57
CA ALA A 194 25.39 -9.97 -4.39
C ALA A 194 24.37 -8.82 -4.44
N LEU A 195 23.08 -9.10 -4.55
CA LEU A 195 22.04 -8.07 -4.55
C LEU A 195 21.90 -7.40 -3.15
N PRO A 196 21.27 -6.21 -3.06
CA PRO A 196 21.11 -5.48 -1.80
C PRO A 196 20.52 -6.29 -0.64
N GLN A 197 21.08 -6.12 0.56
CA GLN A 197 20.55 -6.64 1.82
C GLN A 197 19.42 -5.74 2.35
N VAL A 198 18.71 -6.22 3.38
CA VAL A 198 17.59 -5.50 4.01
C VAL A 198 17.93 -4.07 4.44
N PRO A 199 19.10 -3.77 5.07
CA PRO A 199 19.45 -2.40 5.44
C PRO A 199 19.51 -1.41 4.27
N GLN A 200 20.03 -1.84 3.12
CA GLN A 200 20.11 -1.00 1.91
C GLN A 200 18.71 -0.80 1.31
N LEU A 201 17.97 -1.90 1.10
CA LEU A 201 16.59 -1.88 0.61
C LEU A 201 15.66 -0.99 1.46
N TYR A 202 15.92 -0.91 2.76
CA TYR A 202 15.15 -0.07 3.68
C TYR A 202 15.25 1.43 3.38
N THR A 203 16.30 1.86 2.68
CA THR A 203 16.48 3.26 2.24
C THR A 203 15.70 3.60 0.98
N HIS A 204 15.13 2.62 0.28
CA HIS A 204 14.41 2.85 -0.98
C HIS A 204 12.96 3.28 -0.73
N TYR A 205 12.44 4.17 -1.57
CA TYR A 205 11.03 4.55 -1.54
C TYR A 205 10.17 3.38 -2.05
N SER A 206 10.30 3.04 -3.33
CA SER A 206 9.81 1.80 -3.92
C SER A 206 10.93 0.74 -3.89
N ALA A 207 10.59 -0.54 -3.93
CA ALA A 207 11.58 -1.62 -3.78
C ALA A 207 12.77 -1.55 -4.77
N ASN A 208 12.54 -1.07 -5.98
CA ASN A 208 13.55 -0.92 -7.04
C ASN A 208 14.00 0.54 -7.26
N ASP A 209 13.60 1.48 -6.40
CA ASP A 209 14.11 2.85 -6.47
C ASP A 209 15.57 2.89 -5.99
N ALA A 210 16.26 4.00 -6.27
CA ALA A 210 17.65 4.18 -5.88
C ALA A 210 17.85 4.18 -4.34
N ASP A 211 19.07 3.90 -3.92
CA ASP A 211 19.51 4.05 -2.53
C ASP A 211 19.17 5.46 -2.00
N ASN A 212 18.74 5.52 -0.74
CA ASN A 212 18.37 6.77 -0.05
C ASN A 212 17.24 7.58 -0.70
N SER A 213 16.46 6.99 -1.62
CA SER A 213 15.31 7.65 -2.23
C SER A 213 14.16 7.89 -1.25
N PHE A 214 14.05 7.12 -0.17
CA PHE A 214 13.04 7.36 0.87
C PHE A 214 13.49 8.46 1.81
N THR A 215 12.73 9.55 1.86
CA THR A 215 13.08 10.77 2.62
C THR A 215 12.76 10.70 4.12
N PHE A 216 12.16 9.60 4.59
CA PHE A 216 11.68 9.46 5.97
C PHE A 216 10.82 10.66 6.43
N PRO A 217 9.72 10.98 5.72
CA PRO A 217 8.87 12.11 6.09
C PRO A 217 8.32 11.94 7.51
N ALA A 218 8.19 13.07 8.22
CA ALA A 218 7.62 13.10 9.57
C ALA A 218 6.19 12.53 9.57
N LEU A 219 5.84 11.88 10.69
CA LEU A 219 4.59 11.15 10.86
C LEU A 219 3.42 12.03 11.29
#